data_AF-A0A1X7L6C2-F1
#
_entry.id   AF-A0A1X7L6C2-F1
#
_cell.length_a   1.000
_cell.length_b   1.000
_cell.length_c   1.000
_cell.angle_alpha   90.00
_cell.angle_beta   90.00
_cell.angle_gamma   90.00
#
_symmetry.space_group_name_H-M   'P 1'
#
loop_
_entity.id
_entity.type
_entity.pdbx_description
1 polymer ?
#
loop_
_entity_poly.entity_id
_entity_poly.type
_entity_poly.pdbx_seq_one_letter_code
_entity_poly.pdbx_strand_id
1 'polypeptide(L)'
;MKHTSLLSSALAMAALTAAQFAWAGQAPGSSSDPDIPVSHHDRVYAAEQFSNTVSVIDPADNRVVGVIRLGDPSQGNFSPLAPAT
;
A
#
# COMPACT_ATOMS: atom_id res chain seq x y z
N MET A 1 29.02 -30.32 -32.42
CA MET A 1 28.51 -30.47 -31.03
C MET A 1 29.06 -29.42 -30.07
N LYS A 2 30.35 -29.02 -30.13
CA LYS A 2 30.92 -27.98 -29.25
C LYS A 2 30.40 -26.56 -29.54
N HIS A 3 30.30 -26.18 -30.82
CA HIS A 3 29.83 -24.85 -31.24
C HIS A 3 28.35 -24.61 -30.92
N THR A 4 27.50 -25.63 -31.09
CA THR A 4 26.08 -25.57 -30.72
C THR A 4 25.89 -25.40 -29.21
N SER A 5 26.71 -26.07 -28.40
CA SER A 5 26.69 -25.91 -26.93
C SER A 5 27.14 -24.53 -26.48
N LEU A 6 28.12 -23.93 -27.15
CA LEU A 6 28.60 -22.57 -26.87
C LEU A 6 27.59 -21.49 -27.27
N LEU A 7 26.87 -21.70 -28.39
CA LEU A 7 25.79 -20.83 -28.82
C LEU A 7 24.60 -20.88 -27.85
N SER A 8 24.21 -22.07 -27.40
CA SER A 8 23.14 -22.25 -26.42
C SER A 8 23.46 -21.58 -25.08
N SER A 9 24.68 -21.72 -24.57
CA SER A 9 25.08 -21.10 -23.30
C SER A 9 25.16 -19.57 -23.41
N ALA A 10 25.66 -19.03 -24.53
CA ALA A 10 25.66 -17.59 -24.78
C ALA A 10 24.24 -17.00 -24.82
N LEU A 11 23.30 -17.70 -25.48
CA LEU A 11 21.90 -17.26 -25.55
C LEU A 11 21.20 -17.31 -24.18
N ALA A 12 21.45 -18.37 -23.39
CA ALA A 12 20.90 -18.48 -22.04
C ALA A 12 21.42 -17.37 -21.11
N MET A 13 22.70 -17.03 -21.23
CA MET A 13 23.33 -15.98 -20.43
C MET A 13 22.80 -14.59 -20.81
N ALA A 14 22.59 -14.33 -22.11
CA ALA A 14 21.96 -13.09 -22.59
C ALA A 14 20.50 -12.94 -22.11
N ALA A 15 19.72 -14.02 -22.11
CA ALA A 15 18.36 -14.02 -21.58
C ALA A 15 18.33 -13.73 -20.07
N LEU A 16 19.27 -14.30 -19.31
CA LEU A 16 19.38 -14.06 -17.87
C LEU A 16 19.79 -12.61 -17.55
N THR A 17 20.62 -11.98 -18.38
CA THR A 17 20.96 -10.55 -18.25
C THR A 17 19.81 -9.61 -18.64
N ALA A 18 18.96 -10.01 -19.59
CA ALA A 18 17.82 -9.19 -20.01
C ALA A 18 16.65 -9.22 -19.01
N ALA A 19 16.55 -10.27 -18.20
CA ALA A 19 15.45 -10.46 -17.24
C ALA A 19 15.64 -9.70 -15.90
N GLN A 20 16.72 -8.93 -15.74
CA GLN A 20 17.16 -8.56 -14.39
C GLN A 20 16.29 -7.55 -13.65
N PHE A 21 15.40 -6.79 -14.31
CA PHE A 21 14.64 -5.74 -13.62
C PHE A 21 13.26 -5.48 -14.25
N ALA A 22 12.26 -6.29 -13.90
CA ALA A 22 10.86 -5.87 -14.06
C ALA A 22 10.49 -4.94 -12.89
N TRP A 23 10.54 -3.63 -13.11
CA TRP A 23 10.06 -2.65 -12.13
C TRP A 23 8.56 -2.47 -12.33
N ALA A 24 7.78 -2.86 -11.33
CA ALA A 24 6.37 -2.51 -11.28
C ALA A 24 6.23 -1.06 -10.81
N GLY A 25 5.41 -0.26 -11.48
CA GLY A 25 5.05 1.08 -11.01
C GLY A 25 4.12 1.02 -9.79
N GLN A 26 3.87 2.17 -9.17
CA GLN A 26 2.93 2.26 -8.05
C GLN A 26 1.50 1.86 -8.45
N ALA A 27 0.95 0.85 -7.78
CA ALA A 27 -0.46 0.51 -7.90
C ALA A 27 -1.34 1.67 -7.37
N PRO A 28 -2.52 1.92 -7.95
CA PRO A 28 -3.16 1.17 -9.04
C PRO A 28 -2.76 1.61 -10.46
N GLY A 29 -1.77 2.51 -10.58
CA GLY A 29 -1.31 3.04 -11.87
C GLY A 29 -0.59 2.02 -12.75
N SER A 30 -0.42 2.38 -14.02
CA SER A 30 0.40 1.62 -14.97
C SER A 30 1.90 1.76 -14.65
N SER A 31 2.74 0.87 -15.18
CA SER A 31 4.20 0.97 -14.99
C SER A 31 4.84 2.21 -15.62
N SER A 32 4.13 2.89 -16.54
CA SER A 32 4.59 4.13 -17.17
C SER A 32 4.11 5.38 -16.44
N ASP A 33 3.20 5.24 -15.48
CA ASP A 33 2.70 6.37 -14.70
C ASP A 33 3.80 6.84 -13.75
N PRO A 34 3.92 8.16 -13.50
CA PRO A 34 4.87 8.66 -12.51
C PRO A 34 4.48 8.20 -11.11
N ASP A 35 5.47 7.88 -10.27
CA ASP A 35 5.25 7.58 -8.87
C ASP A 35 4.69 8.80 -8.13
N ILE A 36 3.75 8.55 -7.21
CA ILE A 36 3.12 9.60 -6.39
C ILE A 36 3.70 9.52 -4.99
N PRO A 37 4.57 10.47 -4.58
CA PRO A 37 5.15 10.44 -3.24
C PRO A 37 4.09 10.78 -2.18
N VAL A 38 4.22 10.13 -1.03
CA VAL A 38 3.49 10.53 0.18
C VAL A 38 3.90 11.95 0.58
N SER A 39 2.92 12.79 0.93
CA SER A 39 3.13 14.21 1.22
C SER A 39 2.23 14.72 2.35
N HIS A 40 2.50 15.94 2.82
CA HIS A 40 1.67 16.66 3.78
C HIS A 40 0.26 16.99 3.27
N HIS A 41 -0.10 16.64 2.03
CA HIS A 41 -1.47 16.70 1.54
C HIS A 41 -2.27 15.44 1.88
N ASP A 42 -1.60 14.32 2.15
CA ASP A 42 -2.24 13.03 2.42
C ASP A 42 -2.70 12.90 3.88
N ARG A 43 -3.76 12.13 4.13
CA ARG A 43 -4.30 11.92 5.48
C ARG A 43 -4.60 10.45 5.69
N VAL A 44 -4.10 9.89 6.78
CA VAL A 44 -4.46 8.57 7.28
C VAL A 44 -5.43 8.73 8.45
N TYR A 45 -6.54 8.01 8.41
CA TYR A 45 -7.57 8.05 9.45
C TYR A 45 -7.59 6.73 10.21
N ALA A 46 -7.33 6.80 11.52
CA ALA A 46 -7.31 5.62 12.40
C ALA A 46 -8.45 5.71 13.42
N ALA A 47 -9.41 4.81 13.34
CA ALA A 47 -10.55 4.76 14.25
C ALA A 47 -10.22 3.99 15.53
N GLU A 48 -10.54 4.58 16.68
CA GLU A 48 -10.41 3.99 18.02
C GLU A 48 -11.79 3.73 18.61
N GLN A 49 -12.10 2.45 18.84
CA GLN A 49 -13.43 2.00 19.22
C GLN A 49 -13.77 2.31 20.68
N PHE A 50 -12.80 2.26 21.60
CA PHE A 50 -13.06 2.50 23.02
C PHE A 50 -13.34 3.97 23.32
N SER A 51 -12.64 4.87 22.65
CA SER A 51 -12.83 6.31 22.81
C SER A 51 -13.87 6.90 21.87
N ASN A 52 -14.33 6.11 20.88
CA ASN A 52 -15.21 6.56 19.80
C ASN A 52 -14.64 7.80 19.07
N THR A 53 -13.36 7.74 18.72
CA THR A 53 -12.67 8.83 18.01
C THR A 53 -11.95 8.33 16.76
N VAL A 54 -11.67 9.25 15.83
CA VAL A 54 -10.81 9.00 14.68
C VAL A 54 -9.61 9.95 14.75
N SER A 55 -8.41 9.39 14.79
CA SER A 55 -7.17 10.17 14.69
C SER A 55 -6.85 10.46 13.24
N VAL A 56 -6.49 11.72 12.95
CA VAL A 56 -6.04 12.17 11.63
C VAL A 56 -4.53 12.30 11.66
N ILE A 57 -3.85 11.53 10.82
CA ILE A 57 -2.39 11.40 10.79
C ILE A 57 -1.86 11.96 9.47
N ASP A 58 -0.83 12.79 9.56
CA ASP A 58 0.03 13.16 8.44
C ASP A 58 1.06 12.04 8.23
N PRO A 59 1.00 11.31 7.11
CA PRO A 59 1.89 10.19 6.87
C PRO A 59 3.29 10.62 6.44
N ALA A 60 3.51 11.88 6.04
CA ALA A 60 4.82 12.35 5.59
C ALA A 60 5.82 12.50 6.75
N ASP A 61 5.33 12.88 7.93
CA ASP A 61 6.14 13.00 9.16
C ASP A 61 5.66 12.09 10.31
N ASN A 62 4.65 11.25 10.05
CA ASN A 62 4.05 10.32 10.99
C ASN A 62 3.51 11.00 12.26
N ARG A 63 2.85 12.15 12.10
CA ARG A 63 2.27 12.91 13.23
C ARG A 63 0.75 12.95 13.20
N VAL A 64 0.14 12.92 14.40
CA VAL A 64 -1.29 13.21 14.54
C VAL A 64 -1.51 14.71 14.40
N VAL A 65 -2.30 15.10 13.41
CA VAL A 65 -2.65 16.50 13.10
C VAL A 65 -4.06 16.87 13.57
N GLY A 66 -4.86 15.90 14.00
CA GLY A 66 -6.19 16.16 14.55
C GLY A 66 -6.88 14.91 15.10
N VAL A 67 -7.99 15.15 15.80
CA VAL A 67 -8.86 14.09 16.34
C VAL A 67 -10.32 14.48 16.07
N ILE A 68 -11.08 13.54 15.51
CA ILE A 68 -12.52 13.67 15.27
C ILE A 68 -13.26 12.86 16.33
N ARG A 69 -14.14 13.50 17.10
CA ARG A 69 -14.96 12.83 18.12
C ARG A 69 -16.30 12.45 17.50
N LEU A 70 -16.67 11.17 17.61
CA LEU A 70 -17.92 10.65 17.03
C LEU A 70 -19.11 10.68 18.02
N GLY A 71 -18.92 11.25 19.21
CA GLY A 71 -19.92 11.32 20.27
C GLY A 71 -19.71 10.27 21.35
N ASP A 72 -20.70 10.09 22.23
CA ASP A 72 -20.61 9.13 23.32
C ASP A 72 -20.57 7.68 22.78
N PRO A 73 -19.76 6.80 23.37
CA PRO A 73 -19.70 5.40 22.96
C PRO A 73 -21.09 4.77 23.13
N SER A 74 -21.73 4.40 22.02
CA SER A 74 -23.01 3.70 22.07
C SER A 74 -22.75 2.25 22.52
N GLN A 75 -23.37 1.84 23.63
CA GLN A 75 -23.21 0.49 24.18
C GLN A 75 -23.67 -0.62 23.22
N GLY A 76 -24.35 -0.29 22.12
CA GLY A 76 -24.84 -1.23 21.11
C GLY A 76 -23.84 -1.57 19.99
N ASN A 77 -22.71 -0.86 19.87
CA ASN A 77 -21.79 -1.04 18.74
C ASN A 77 -20.75 -2.18 18.94
N PHE A 78 -20.82 -2.92 20.05
CA PHE A 78 -19.91 -4.03 20.36
C PHE A 78 -20.33 -5.38 19.75
N SER A 79 -21.45 -5.44 19.04
CA SER A 79 -21.91 -6.69 18.41
C SER A 79 -21.54 -6.71 16.92
N PRO A 80 -20.74 -7.69 16.45
CA PRO A 80 -20.35 -7.79 15.05
C PRO A 80 -21.53 -8.04 14.08
N LEU A 81 -22.72 -8.33 14.60
CA LEU A 81 -23.98 -8.50 13.87
C LEU A 81 -25.17 -8.15 14.78
N ALA A 82 -25.64 -6.89 14.81
CA ALA A 82 -26.95 -6.59 15.40
C ALA A 82 -27.97 -6.40 14.27
N PRO A 83 -28.93 -7.33 14.07
CA PRO A 83 -30.04 -7.09 13.15
C PRO A 83 -30.92 -5.98 13.72
N ALA A 84 -31.27 -5.01 12.88
CA ALA A 84 -32.28 -4.02 13.20
C ALA A 84 -33.60 -4.74 13.49
N THR A 85 -34.05 -4.70 14.75
CA THR A 85 -35.43 -4.99 15.13
C THR A 85 -36.30 -3.78 14.91
#